data_AF-A0A345VG30-F1
#
_entry.id   AF-A0A345VG30-F1
#
_cell.length_a   1.000
_cell.length_b   1.000
_cell.length_c   1.000
_cell.angle_alpha   90.00
_cell.angle_beta   90.00
_cell.angle_gamma   90.00
#
_symmetry.space_group_name_H-M   'P 1'
#
loop_
_entity.id
_entity.type
_entity.pdbx_description
1 polymer ?
#
loop_
_entity_poly.entity_id
_entity_poly.type
_entity_poly.pdbx_seq_one_letter_code
_entity_poly.pdbx_strand_id
1 'polypeptide(L)'
;MHHTAPAQHASTAQHSGTAHHPSLGRRGILPPTLAESDFVASPYCERCGTDEFIYLETFVPATHRRDGSVSKLGEVTYFCSGCDDYSAHAVPAAWVPPGWYFG
;
A
#
# COMPACT_ATOMS: atom_id res chain seq x y z
N MET A 1 1.41 -57.14 20.46
CA MET A 1 1.31 -55.95 19.59
C MET A 1 1.97 -54.78 20.32
N HIS A 2 2.99 -54.22 19.67
CA HIS A 2 3.63 -52.90 19.80
C HIS A 2 3.85 -52.22 21.18
N HIS A 3 5.13 -52.02 21.50
CA HIS A 3 5.67 -50.95 22.35
C HIS A 3 5.61 -49.59 21.63
N THR A 4 5.63 -48.45 22.35
CA THR A 4 6.52 -47.27 22.13
C THR A 4 6.26 -46.18 23.20
N ALA A 5 7.35 -45.55 23.65
CA ALA A 5 7.49 -44.51 24.68
C ALA A 5 7.15 -43.07 24.21
N PRO A 6 7.13 -42.05 25.10
CA PRO A 6 6.89 -40.64 24.75
C PRO A 6 8.18 -39.79 24.71
N ALA A 7 8.27 -38.76 23.84
CA ALA A 7 9.17 -37.60 23.97
C ALA A 7 8.92 -36.46 22.93
N GLN A 8 8.47 -35.32 23.46
CA GLN A 8 8.87 -33.90 23.28
C GLN A 8 9.60 -33.32 22.02
N HIS A 9 9.08 -32.14 21.63
CA HIS A 9 9.68 -30.89 21.07
C HIS A 9 10.58 -30.88 19.82
N ALA A 10 10.17 -30.09 18.80
CA ALA A 10 11.03 -29.12 18.09
C ALA A 10 10.20 -28.12 17.25
N SER A 11 10.46 -26.83 17.44
CA SER A 11 10.01 -25.71 16.60
C SER A 11 10.62 -25.77 15.21
N THR A 12 9.86 -25.42 14.16
CA THR A 12 10.43 -24.89 12.91
C THR A 12 9.55 -23.76 12.39
N ALA A 13 10.10 -22.55 12.46
CA ALA A 13 9.67 -21.41 11.66
C ALA A 13 9.97 -21.69 10.18
N GLN A 14 9.01 -21.45 9.29
CA GLN A 14 9.27 -21.39 7.85
C GLN A 14 8.54 -20.20 7.24
N HIS A 15 9.27 -19.08 7.18
CA HIS A 15 9.05 -18.00 6.23
C HIS A 15 9.00 -18.58 4.81
N SER A 16 7.86 -18.43 4.14
CA SER A 16 7.76 -18.48 2.68
C SER A 16 7.56 -17.03 2.26
N GLY A 17 8.48 -16.36 1.58
CA GLY A 17 8.97 -16.70 0.25
C GLY A 17 8.56 -15.55 -0.67
N THR A 18 9.44 -14.56 -0.75
CA THR A 18 9.50 -13.40 -1.66
C THR A 18 8.44 -13.31 -2.78
N ALA A 19 7.51 -12.36 -2.66
CA ALA A 19 6.69 -11.86 -3.76
C ALA A 19 7.57 -11.00 -4.70
N HIS A 20 8.05 -11.59 -5.78
CA HIS A 20 8.72 -10.87 -6.87
C HIS A 20 7.67 -10.26 -7.81
N HIS A 21 7.42 -8.96 -7.70
CA HIS A 21 6.70 -8.20 -8.73
C HIS A 21 7.65 -7.89 -9.90
N PRO A 22 7.34 -8.28 -11.16
CA PRO A 22 8.16 -7.93 -12.30
C PRO A 22 7.91 -6.48 -12.72
N SER A 23 8.94 -5.63 -12.62
CA SER A 23 8.96 -4.28 -13.19
C SER A 23 9.34 -4.34 -14.68
N LEU A 24 8.34 -4.48 -15.54
CA LEU A 24 8.53 -4.32 -16.99
C LEU A 24 8.45 -2.85 -17.37
N GLY A 25 9.62 -2.23 -17.48
CA GLY A 25 9.78 -0.90 -18.08
C GLY A 25 9.49 -0.92 -19.58
N ARG A 26 8.68 0.03 -20.05
CA ARG A 26 8.72 0.51 -21.43
C ARG A 26 8.45 2.01 -21.48
N ARG A 27 9.47 2.75 -21.91
CA ARG A 27 9.55 4.21 -22.04
C ARG A 27 8.61 4.73 -23.13
N GLY A 28 7.77 5.70 -22.76
CA GLY A 28 7.17 6.68 -23.67
C GLY A 28 7.44 8.07 -23.09
N ILE A 29 8.12 8.93 -23.84
CA ILE A 29 8.45 10.30 -23.42
C ILE A 29 7.21 11.16 -23.63
N LEU A 30 6.49 11.49 -22.55
CA LEU A 30 5.52 12.58 -22.49
C LEU A 30 6.18 13.80 -21.81
N PRO A 31 5.76 15.05 -22.11
CA PRO A 31 6.30 16.25 -21.47
C PRO A 31 6.02 16.22 -19.95
N PRO A 32 6.76 16.99 -19.11
CA PRO A 32 6.68 16.89 -17.66
C PRO A 32 5.40 17.58 -17.15
N THR A 33 4.25 16.95 -17.37
CA THR A 33 3.18 16.95 -16.39
C THR A 33 3.75 16.22 -15.17
N LEU A 34 3.72 16.83 -13.98
CA LEU A 34 4.10 16.25 -12.68
C LEU A 34 3.94 14.72 -12.75
N ALA A 35 5.07 14.01 -12.85
CA ALA A 35 5.05 12.67 -13.41
C ALA A 35 4.23 11.78 -12.47
N GLU A 36 3.39 10.91 -13.00
CA GLU A 36 2.58 9.99 -12.18
C GLU A 36 3.45 9.18 -11.20
N SER A 37 4.76 9.06 -11.47
CA SER A 37 5.80 8.48 -10.63
C SER A 37 6.21 9.29 -9.39
N ASP A 38 5.81 10.56 -9.27
CA ASP A 38 6.06 11.39 -8.08
C ASP A 38 4.97 11.21 -7.01
N PHE A 39 3.89 10.48 -7.32
CA PHE A 39 2.83 10.18 -6.37
C PHE A 39 3.06 8.81 -5.74
N VAL A 40 3.16 8.80 -4.40
CA VAL A 40 3.29 7.57 -3.62
C VAL A 40 1.96 6.84 -3.69
N ALA A 41 1.92 5.74 -4.44
CA ALA A 41 0.67 5.09 -4.82
C ALA A 41 0.10 4.13 -3.76
N SER A 42 0.68 4.07 -2.55
CA SER A 42 0.11 3.36 -1.40
C SER A 42 0.66 3.94 -0.09
N PRO A 43 -0.15 4.00 0.98
CA PRO A 43 0.35 4.25 2.32
C PRO A 43 1.53 3.35 2.67
N TYR A 44 2.62 3.96 3.11
CA TYR A 44 3.85 3.28 3.48
C TYR A 44 4.50 4.04 4.63
N CYS A 45 5.08 3.32 5.58
CA CYS A 45 5.83 3.92 6.67
C CYS A 45 7.33 3.86 6.36
N GLU A 46 7.94 5.00 6.05
CA GLU A 46 9.39 5.10 5.81
C GLU A 46 10.23 4.67 7.02
N ARG A 47 9.72 4.89 8.24
CA ARG A 47 10.42 4.53 9.47
C ARG A 47 10.38 3.02 9.74
N CYS A 48 9.28 2.35 9.41
CA CYS A 48 9.17 0.90 9.52
C CYS A 48 9.70 0.16 8.27
N GLY A 49 9.77 0.84 7.12
CA GLY A 49 10.12 0.23 5.85
C GLY A 49 9.06 -0.73 5.29
N THR A 50 7.79 -0.54 5.66
CA THR A 50 6.68 -1.45 5.29
C THR A 50 5.32 -0.74 5.36
N ASP A 51 4.31 -1.32 4.71
CA ASP A 51 2.89 -0.97 4.80
C ASP A 51 2.09 -1.87 5.75
N GLU A 52 2.72 -2.92 6.31
CA GLU A 52 2.06 -3.94 7.15
C GLU A 52 1.36 -3.39 8.40
N PHE A 53 1.86 -2.29 8.95
CA PHE A 53 1.36 -1.67 10.18
C PHE A 53 0.44 -0.48 9.93
N ILE A 54 0.01 -0.28 8.68
CA ILE A 54 -0.79 0.87 8.29
C ILE A 54 -2.29 0.58 8.42
N TYR A 55 -2.99 1.48 9.12
CA TYR A 55 -4.44 1.52 9.19
C TYR A 55 -4.94 2.77 8.46
N LEU A 56 -5.79 2.58 7.46
CA LEU A 56 -6.41 3.68 6.75
C LEU A 56 -7.49 4.33 7.61
N GLU A 57 -7.36 5.63 7.85
CA GLU A 57 -8.28 6.40 8.67
C GLU A 57 -9.33 7.07 7.79
N THR A 58 -8.90 7.82 6.77
CA THR A 58 -9.80 8.52 5.86
C THR A 58 -9.30 8.51 4.42
N PHE A 59 -10.25 8.54 3.48
CA PHE A 59 -10.01 8.77 2.06
C PHE A 59 -10.99 9.82 1.55
N VAL A 60 -10.43 10.86 0.92
CA VAL A 60 -11.19 11.88 0.19
C VAL A 60 -10.91 11.70 -1.30
N PRO A 61 -11.90 11.33 -2.13
CA PRO A 61 -11.70 11.16 -3.56
C PRO A 61 -11.27 12.45 -4.27
N ALA A 62 -10.56 12.30 -5.39
CA ALA A 62 -10.24 13.40 -6.28
C ALA A 62 -11.52 14.07 -6.83
N THR A 63 -11.43 15.37 -7.08
CA THR A 63 -12.52 16.12 -7.74
C THR A 63 -12.14 16.42 -9.18
N HIS A 64 -13.15 16.40 -10.06
CA HIS A 64 -13.00 16.65 -11.48
C HIS A 64 -13.81 17.88 -11.91
N ARG A 65 -13.26 18.63 -12.86
CA ARG A 65 -13.98 19.69 -13.58
C ARG A 65 -14.96 19.06 -14.58
N ARG A 66 -15.85 19.89 -15.15
CA ARG A 66 -16.80 19.45 -16.19
C ARG A 66 -16.12 18.94 -17.46
N ASP A 67 -14.91 19.40 -17.74
CA ASP A 67 -14.10 18.96 -18.88
C ASP A 67 -13.35 17.63 -18.63
N GLY A 68 -13.53 17.02 -17.46
CA GLY A 68 -12.90 15.75 -17.08
C GLY A 68 -11.48 15.91 -16.50
N SER A 69 -10.91 17.11 -16.49
CA SER A 69 -9.62 17.34 -15.83
C SER A 69 -9.73 17.32 -14.30
N VAL A 70 -8.68 16.84 -13.63
CA VAL A 70 -8.61 16.81 -12.16
C VAL A 70 -8.48 18.23 -11.63
N SER A 71 -9.44 18.69 -10.81
CA SER A 71 -9.36 19.98 -10.11
C SER A 71 -8.68 19.89 -8.75
N LYS A 72 -8.77 18.74 -8.08
CA LYS A 72 -8.08 18.47 -6.81
C LYS A 72 -7.75 16.98 -6.75
N LEU A 73 -6.53 16.64 -6.34
CA LEU A 73 -6.13 15.26 -6.07
C LEU A 73 -6.93 14.68 -4.91
N GLY A 74 -6.94 13.34 -4.84
CA GLY A 74 -7.45 12.66 -3.66
C GLY A 74 -6.49 12.85 -2.50
N GLU A 75 -6.95 12.58 -1.29
CA GLU A 75 -6.14 12.61 -0.08
C GLU A 75 -6.44 11.37 0.75
N VAL A 76 -5.39 10.78 1.31
CA VAL A 76 -5.50 9.65 2.24
C VAL A 76 -4.81 10.03 3.54
N THR A 77 -5.43 9.65 4.65
CA THR A 77 -4.81 9.71 5.98
C THR A 77 -4.75 8.32 6.58
N TYR A 78 -3.70 8.06 7.36
CA TYR A 78 -3.45 6.76 7.92
C TYR A 78 -2.64 6.83 9.22
N PHE A 79 -2.80 5.79 10.04
CA PHE A 79 -2.07 5.58 11.28
C PHE A 79 -1.09 4.41 11.13
N CYS A 80 0.14 4.56 11.61
CA CYS A 80 1.12 3.48 11.69
C CYS A 80 1.21 2.96 13.13
N SER A 81 0.75 1.74 13.38
CA SER A 81 0.82 1.16 14.73
C SER A 81 2.24 0.81 15.18
N GLY A 82 3.16 0.59 14.23
CA GLY A 82 4.57 0.34 14.54
C GLY A 82 5.33 1.58 15.02
N CYS A 83 4.89 2.77 14.61
CA CYS A 83 5.48 4.05 14.99
C CYS A 83 4.66 4.85 15.99
N ASP A 84 3.40 4.46 16.21
CA ASP A 84 2.40 5.24 16.96
C ASP A 84 2.28 6.68 16.44
N ASP A 85 2.12 6.83 15.11
CA ASP A 85 2.15 8.13 14.42
C ASP A 85 1.15 8.18 13.26
N TYR A 86 0.70 9.38 12.94
CA TYR A 86 -0.25 9.66 11.85
C TYR A 86 0.47 10.27 10.65
N SER A 87 -0.02 9.98 9.45
CA SER A 87 0.50 10.56 8.21
C SER A 87 -0.59 10.72 7.16
N ALA A 88 -0.33 11.59 6.20
CA ALA A 88 -1.25 11.89 5.12
C ALA A 88 -0.48 12.30 3.86
N HIS A 89 -1.04 11.98 2.69
CA HIS A 89 -0.52 12.47 1.41
C HIS A 89 -1.61 12.53 0.34
N ALA A 90 -1.31 13.27 -0.74
CA ALA A 90 -2.17 13.34 -1.91
C ALA A 90 -1.97 12.10 -2.80
N VAL A 91 -3.07 11.57 -3.33
CA VAL A 91 -3.10 10.37 -4.18
C VAL A 91 -3.65 10.71 -5.58
N PRO A 92 -3.21 9.99 -6.63
CA PRO A 92 -3.74 10.19 -7.99
C PRO A 92 -5.25 9.95 -8.05
N ALA A 93 -5.92 10.57 -9.03
CA ALA A 93 -7.37 10.44 -9.20
C ALA A 93 -7.84 8.98 -9.47
N ALA A 94 -6.97 8.14 -10.01
CA ALA A 94 -7.25 6.73 -10.26
C ALA A 94 -7.00 5.82 -9.04
N TRP A 95 -6.39 6.34 -7.97
CA TRP A 95 -6.14 5.57 -6.77
C TRP A 95 -7.39 5.51 -5.89
N VAL A 96 -7.69 4.32 -5.39
CA VAL A 96 -8.74 4.08 -4.39
C VAL A 96 -8.23 3.07 -3.36
N PRO A 97 -8.64 3.17 -2.08
CA PRO A 97 -8.28 2.18 -1.08
C PRO A 97 -8.71 0.76 -1.46
N PRO A 98 -7.91 -0.27 -1.15
CA PRO A 98 -8.32 -1.66 -1.31
C PRO A 98 -9.63 -1.94 -0.57
N GLY A 99 -10.59 -2.59 -1.23
CA GLY A 99 -11.89 -2.90 -0.65
C GLY A 99 -12.87 -1.72 -0.59
N TRP A 100 -12.54 -0.57 -1.18
CA TRP A 100 -13.47 0.54 -1.32
C TRP A 100 -14.48 0.24 -2.43
N TYR A 101 -15.69 -0.14 -2.05
CA TYR A 101 -16.83 -0.20 -2.95
C TYR A 101 -17.64 1.08 -2.80
N PHE A 102 -17.88 1.78 -3.90
CA PHE A 102 -18.84 2.87 -3.93
C PHE A 102 -20.22 2.29 -3.57
N GLY A 103 -20.74 2.68 -2.40
CA GLY A 103 -22.13 2.38 -2.01
C GLY A 103 -23.14 3.10 -2.88
#